data_AF-A0A9Q1H836-F1
#
_entry.id   AF-A0A9Q1H836-F1
#
_cell.length_a   1.000
_cell.length_b   1.000
_cell.length_c   1.000
_cell.angle_alpha   90.00
_cell.angle_beta   90.00
_cell.angle_gamma   90.00
#
_symmetry.space_group_name_H-M   'P 1'
#
loop_
_entity.id
_entity.type
_entity.pdbx_description
1 polymer ?
#
loop_
_entity_poly.entity_id
_entity_poly.type
_entity_poly.pdbx_seq_one_letter_code
_entity_poly.pdbx_strand_id
1 'polypeptide(L)'
;MGGLRTGTKSDWMPGLENLVSVKEDLSNLRVQANILDGAGIINMLRSGTAKTFQGYATDFLVPYFTPQLHHVDRQDTVWALYMADSLKAGTRSKRGK
;
A
#
# COMPACT_ATOMS: atom_id res chain seq x y z
N MET A 1 -31.24 4.82 -6.62
CA MET A 1 -30.51 3.53 -6.53
C MET A 1 -29.02 3.82 -6.63
N GLY A 2 -28.28 3.77 -5.53
CA GLY A 2 -26.82 3.89 -5.55
C GLY A 2 -26.20 2.55 -5.91
N GLY A 3 -25.76 2.38 -7.16
CA GLY A 3 -25.06 1.18 -7.58
C GLY A 3 -23.71 1.09 -6.86
N LEU A 4 -23.42 -0.05 -6.21
CA LEU A 4 -22.08 -0.33 -5.73
C LEU A 4 -21.11 -0.25 -6.92
N ARG A 5 -20.10 0.63 -6.84
CA ARG A 5 -19.07 0.73 -7.88
C ARG A 5 -18.34 -0.61 -7.96
N THR A 6 -18.35 -1.22 -9.14
CA THR A 6 -17.51 -2.36 -9.47
C THR A 6 -16.10 -1.85 -9.72
N GLY A 7 -15.29 -1.74 -8.67
CA GLY A 7 -13.93 -1.20 -8.74
C GLY A 7 -13.04 -1.82 -7.66
N THR A 8 -11.73 -1.75 -7.90
CA THR A 8 -10.71 -2.13 -6.94
C THR A 8 -10.39 -0.97 -6.01
N LYS A 9 -9.82 -1.24 -4.83
CA LYS A 9 -9.52 -0.20 -3.83
C LYS A 9 -8.54 0.87 -4.36
N SER A 10 -7.64 0.48 -5.26
CA SER A 10 -6.71 1.38 -5.96
C SER A 10 -7.38 2.36 -6.93
N ASP A 11 -8.67 2.19 -7.24
CA ASP A 11 -9.40 3.13 -8.11
C ASP A 11 -9.68 4.47 -7.44
N TRP A 12 -9.49 4.55 -6.11
CA TRP A 12 -9.64 5.78 -5.33
C TRP A 12 -8.38 6.66 -5.30
N MET A 13 -7.22 6.15 -5.74
CA MET A 13 -5.93 6.86 -5.70
C MET A 13 -5.90 8.18 -6.42
N PRO A 14 -6.41 8.29 -7.66
CA PRO A 14 -6.40 9.58 -8.36
C PRO A 14 -7.14 10.69 -7.60
N GLY A 15 -8.20 10.34 -6.85
CA GLY A 15 -8.94 11.30 -6.03
C GLY A 15 -8.17 11.71 -4.77
N LEU A 16 -7.49 10.75 -4.13
CA LEU A 16 -6.75 10.98 -2.89
C LEU A 16 -5.42 11.71 -3.10
N GLU A 17 -4.74 11.46 -4.22
CA GLU A 17 -3.50 12.17 -4.59
C GLU A 17 -3.71 13.67 -4.74
N ASN A 18 -4.86 14.09 -5.27
CA ASN A 18 -5.23 15.51 -5.40
C ASN A 18 -5.54 16.20 -4.07
N LEU A 19 -5.75 15.45 -2.98
CA LEU A 19 -6.01 16.00 -1.65
C LEU A 19 -4.73 16.24 -0.85
N VAL A 20 -3.57 15.78 -1.33
CA VAL A 20 -2.28 16.05 -0.69
C VAL A 20 -1.82 17.46 -1.10
N SER A 21 -2.25 18.45 -0.32
CA SER A 21 -2.05 19.88 -0.64
C SER A 21 -0.66 20.42 -0.30
N VAL A 22 0.16 19.66 0.43
CA VAL A 22 1.46 20.11 0.93
C VAL A 22 2.51 19.06 0.58
N LYS A 23 3.36 19.38 -0.40
CA LYS A 23 4.69 18.76 -0.48
C LYS A 23 5.59 19.63 0.39
N GLU A 24 5.71 19.29 1.67
CA GLU A 24 6.75 19.89 2.50
C GLU A 24 8.09 19.57 1.85
N ASP A 25 8.93 20.59 1.66
CA ASP A 25 10.28 20.40 1.16
C ASP A 25 11.16 19.81 2.27
N LEU A 26 11.03 18.50 2.45
CA LEU A 26 11.81 17.72 3.40
C LEU A 26 13.20 17.34 2.84
N SER A 27 13.62 17.89 1.71
CA SER A 27 14.89 17.54 1.04
C SER A 27 16.12 17.72 1.93
N ASN A 28 16.03 18.62 2.92
CA ASN A 28 17.10 18.93 3.87
C ASN A 28 16.99 18.14 5.19
N LEU A 29 15.89 17.39 5.40
CA LEU A 29 15.68 16.59 6.61
C LEU A 29 16.10 15.15 6.33
N ARG A 30 17.18 14.71 6.96
CA ARG A 30 17.57 13.30 6.95
C ARG A 30 16.69 12.55 7.94
N VAL A 31 15.76 11.76 7.42
CA VAL A 31 14.85 10.96 8.24
C VAL A 31 15.57 9.67 8.64
N GLN A 32 15.61 9.35 9.93
CA GLN A 32 16.33 8.15 10.39
C GLN A 32 15.64 6.85 9.94
N ALA A 33 14.31 6.82 9.97
CA ALA A 33 13.54 5.64 9.57
C ALA A 33 12.21 6.02 8.91
N ASN A 34 11.88 5.32 7.83
CA ASN A 34 10.55 5.35 7.21
C ASN A 34 9.82 4.03 7.49
N ILE A 35 8.64 4.10 8.10
CA ILE A 35 7.85 2.92 8.49
C ILE A 35 6.58 2.90 7.64
N LEU A 36 6.45 1.86 6.82
CA LEU A 36 5.40 1.72 5.83
C LEU A 36 4.40 0.63 6.22
N ASP A 37 3.09 0.91 6.10
CA ASP A 37 2.05 -0.12 6.19
C ASP A 37 1.95 -0.88 4.86
N GLY A 38 2.47 -2.11 4.85
CA GLY A 38 2.51 -2.93 3.64
C GLY A 38 1.12 -3.27 3.09
N ALA A 39 0.12 -3.46 3.96
CA ALA A 39 -1.24 -3.73 3.53
C ALA A 39 -1.86 -2.51 2.83
N GLY A 40 -1.57 -1.31 3.32
CA GLY A 40 -1.95 -0.05 2.68
C GLY A 40 -1.38 0.06 1.26
N ILE A 41 -0.07 -0.20 1.12
CA ILE A 41 0.63 -0.10 -0.17
C ILE A 41 0.09 -1.09 -1.21
N ILE A 42 -0.10 -2.36 -0.84
CA ILE A 42 -0.68 -3.35 -1.77
C ILE A 42 -2.07 -2.94 -2.24
N ASN A 43 -2.87 -2.34 -1.35
CA ASN A 43 -4.22 -1.88 -1.71
C ASN A 43 -4.21 -0.62 -2.59
N MET A 44 -3.13 0.17 -2.53
CA MET A 44 -2.95 1.40 -3.29
C MET A 44 -2.42 1.11 -4.69
N LEU A 45 -1.44 0.21 -4.79
CA LEU A 45 -0.78 -0.13 -6.03
C LEU A 45 -1.65 -1.05 -6.89
N ARG A 46 -1.91 -0.64 -8.12
CA ARG A 46 -2.59 -1.47 -9.11
C ARG A 46 -1.69 -2.64 -9.48
N SER A 47 -2.22 -3.86 -9.47
CA SER A 47 -1.49 -5.05 -9.91
C SER A 47 -1.27 -5.11 -11.41
N GLY A 48 -1.94 -4.26 -12.19
CA GLY A 48 -1.80 -4.19 -13.64
C GLY A 48 -2.00 -5.55 -14.30
N THR A 49 -1.02 -5.96 -15.12
CA THR A 49 -1.02 -7.24 -15.83
C THR A 49 -0.32 -8.38 -15.07
N ALA A 50 0.25 -8.12 -13.89
CA ALA A 50 0.98 -9.12 -13.13
C ALA A 50 0.07 -10.32 -12.77
N LYS A 51 0.55 -11.53 -13.07
CA LYS A 51 -0.17 -12.78 -12.79
C LYS A 51 0.40 -13.56 -11.61
N THR A 52 1.62 -13.23 -11.19
CA THR A 52 2.31 -13.86 -10.08
C THR A 52 2.72 -12.80 -9.07
N PHE A 53 2.85 -13.20 -7.80
CA PHE A 53 3.35 -12.30 -6.77
C PHE A 53 4.77 -11.80 -7.09
N GLN A 54 5.62 -12.67 -7.63
CA GLN A 54 6.98 -12.28 -8.04
C GLN A 54 6.95 -11.20 -9.13
N GLY A 55 6.14 -11.36 -10.18
CA GLY A 55 5.99 -10.33 -11.21
C GLY A 55 5.43 -9.03 -10.64
N TYR A 56 4.42 -9.12 -9.78
CA TYR A 56 3.89 -7.94 -9.08
C TYR A 56 4.96 -7.23 -8.22
N ALA A 57 5.78 -8.01 -7.52
CA ALA A 57 6.82 -7.47 -6.66
C ALA A 57 7.92 -6.76 -7.49
N THR A 58 8.39 -7.38 -8.55
CA THR A 58 9.42 -6.82 -9.43
C THR A 58 8.91 -5.60 -10.19
N ASP A 59 7.69 -5.64 -10.72
CA ASP A 59 7.18 -4.62 -11.63
C ASP A 59 6.54 -3.42 -10.91
N PHE A 60 6.05 -3.61 -9.67
CA PHE A 60 5.30 -2.57 -8.95
C PHE A 60 5.81 -2.28 -7.53
N LEU A 61 6.05 -3.31 -6.69
CA LEU A 61 6.46 -3.07 -5.30
C LEU A 61 7.88 -2.52 -5.17
N VAL A 62 8.85 -3.14 -5.84
CA VAL A 62 10.26 -2.69 -5.79
C VAL A 62 10.39 -1.27 -6.34
N PRO A 63 9.85 -0.93 -7.52
CA PRO A 63 9.87 0.44 -8.04
C PRO A 63 9.19 1.47 -7.13
N TYR A 64 8.18 1.05 -6.35
CA TYR A 64 7.54 1.93 -5.37
C TYR A 64 8.45 2.20 -4.17
N PHE A 65 9.15 1.18 -3.65
CA PHE A 65 9.99 1.30 -2.47
C PHE A 65 11.36 1.95 -2.74
N THR A 66 11.99 1.67 -3.89
CA THR A 66 13.36 2.13 -4.17
C THR A 66 13.55 3.64 -4.02
N PRO A 67 12.67 4.51 -4.57
CA PRO A 67 12.85 5.96 -4.44
C PRO A 67 12.79 6.46 -2.99
N GLN A 68 12.06 5.75 -2.13
CA GLN A 68 11.87 6.12 -0.72
C GLN A 68 13.13 5.89 0.13
N LEU A 69 14.11 5.13 -0.38
CA LEU A 69 15.38 4.85 0.28
C LEU A 69 16.40 6.00 0.16
N HIS A 70 16.20 6.96 -0.75
CA HIS A 70 17.21 7.99 -1.02
C HIS A 70 17.41 9.00 0.12
N HIS A 71 16.41 9.16 1.00
CA HIS A 71 16.42 10.19 2.04
C HIS A 71 16.30 9.63 3.47
N VAL A 72 16.47 8.31 3.63
CA VAL A 72 16.29 7.61 4.90
C VAL A 72 17.47 6.67 5.19
N ASP A 73 17.84 6.53 6.46
CA ASP A 73 18.88 5.54 6.84
C ASP A 73 18.32 4.11 6.85
N ARG A 74 17.02 3.98 7.08
CA ARG A 74 16.31 2.70 7.14
C ARG A 74 14.88 2.83 6.64
N GLN A 75 14.41 1.81 5.95
CA GLN A 75 13.00 1.64 5.62
C GLN A 75 12.49 0.30 6.14
N ASP A 76 11.41 0.34 6.91
CA ASP A 76 10.71 -0.83 7.42
C ASP A 76 9.34 -0.94 6.78
N THR A 77 8.97 -2.14 6.38
CA THR A 77 7.60 -2.42 5.96
C THR A 77 6.96 -3.35 6.97
N VAL A 78 5.90 -2.86 7.63
CA VAL A 78 5.15 -3.60 8.63
C VAL A 78 4.02 -4.34 7.93
N TRP A 79 3.94 -5.64 8.18
CA TRP A 79 2.88 -6.49 7.71
C TRP A 79 2.01 -6.94 8.88
N ALA A 80 0.70 -6.89 8.70
CA ALA A 80 -0.22 -7.42 9.70
C ALA A 80 -0.12 -8.95 9.74
N LEU A 81 0.25 -9.49 10.90
CA LEU A 81 0.17 -10.92 11.16
C LEU A 81 -1.26 -11.29 11.56
N TYR A 82 -1.84 -12.24 10.86
CA TYR A 82 -3.19 -12.74 11.14
C TYR A 82 -3.08 -14.04 11.90
N MET A 83 -3.24 -13.98 13.22
CA MET A 83 -3.32 -15.19 14.04
C MET A 83 -4.68 -15.87 13.85
N ALA A 84 -4.68 -17.21 13.84
CA ALA A 84 -5.88 -18.00 13.57
C ALA A 84 -6.99 -17.80 14.61
N ASP A 85 -6.61 -17.48 15.85
CA ASP A 85 -7.47 -17.15 16.99
C ASP A 85 -7.80 -15.65 17.10
N SER A 86 -7.33 -14.81 16.16
CA SER A 86 -7.61 -13.39 16.20
C SER A 86 -9.05 -13.06 15.77
N LEU A 87 -9.60 -11.97 16.33
CA LEU A 87 -10.90 -11.42 15.91
C LEU A 87 -10.96 -11.10 14.39
N LYS A 88 -9.81 -10.82 13.78
CA LYS A 88 -9.67 -10.59 12.33
C LYS A 88 -9.79 -11.87 11.50
N ALA A 89 -9.45 -13.04 12.05
CA ALA A 89 -9.59 -14.32 11.34
C ALA A 89 -11.06 -14.69 11.15
N GLY A 90 -11.88 -14.57 12.21
CA GLY A 90 -13.31 -14.88 12.16
C GLY A 90 -14.14 -13.96 11.26
N THR A 91 -13.68 -12.72 11.01
CA THR A 91 -14.38 -11.75 10.17
C THR A 91 -14.03 -11.85 8.68
N ARG A 92 -12.88 -12.43 8.31
CA ARG A 92 -12.45 -12.54 6.90
C ARG A 92 -13.09 -13.71 6.16
N SER A 93 -13.41 -14.81 6.83
CA SER A 93 -14.10 -15.97 6.23
C SER A 93 -15.47 -15.64 5.64
N LYS A 94 -16.04 -14.49 6.02
CA LYS A 94 -17.31 -13.95 5.52
C LYS A 94 -17.16 -13.00 4.33
N ARG A 95 -15.92 -12.65 3.93
CA ARG A 95 -15.68 -11.70 2.85
C ARG A 95 -15.60 -12.44 1.51
N GLY A 96 -16.62 -12.28 0.67
CA GLY A 96 -16.72 -12.94 -0.64
C GLY A 96 -17.60 -14.19 -0.67
N LYS A 97 -18.37 -14.44 0.39
CA LYS A 97 -19.61 -15.23 0.30
C LYS A 97 -20.78 -14.30 -0.04
#